data_AF-A0A2R7K520-F1
#
_entry.id   AF-A0A2R7K520-F1
#
_cell.length_a   1.000
_cell.length_b   1.000
_cell.length_c   1.000
_cell.angle_alpha   90.00
_cell.angle_beta   90.00
_cell.angle_gamma   90.00
#
_symmetry.space_group_name_H-M   'P 1'
#
loop_
_entity.id
_entity.type
_entity.pdbx_description
1 polymer ?
#
loop_
_entity_poly.entity_id
_entity_poly.type
_entity_poly.pdbx_seq_one_letter_code
_entity_poly.pdbx_strand_id
1 'polypeptide(L)' 'KDTAVNEMQQYAAALGANAIIGVDLDYETVGSGGSMLMVAATGTAVIIE' A
#
# COMPACT_ATOMS: atom_id res chain seq x y z
N LYS A 1 3.15 4.36 -7.15
CA LYS A 1 1.76 4.17 -6.66
C LYS A 1 1.24 2.78 -7.00
N ASP A 2 1.07 2.45 -8.29
CA ASP A 2 0.37 1.21 -8.69
C ASP A 2 1.06 -0.06 -8.20
N THR A 3 2.39 -0.09 -8.19
CA THR A 3 3.17 -1.21 -7.62
C THR A 3 2.87 -1.41 -6.14
N ALA A 4 2.91 -0.35 -5.32
CA ALA A 4 2.67 -0.42 -3.88
C ALA A 4 1.23 -0.89 -3.56
N VAL A 5 0.25 -0.42 -4.33
CA VAL A 5 -1.15 -0.86 -4.17
C VAL A 5 -1.32 -2.32 -4.58
N ASN A 6 -0.71 -2.75 -5.69
CA ASN A 6 -0.78 -4.14 -6.13
C ASN A 6 -0.14 -5.10 -5.12
N GLU A 7 1.01 -4.75 -4.56
CA GLU A 7 1.66 -5.54 -3.51
C GLU A 7 0.74 -5.63 -2.27
N MET A 8 0.21 -4.51 -1.80
CA MET A 8 -0.72 -4.47 -0.67
C MET A 8 -1.96 -5.36 -0.90
N GLN A 9 -2.52 -5.34 -2.11
CA GLN A 9 -3.65 -6.20 -2.49
C GLN A 9 -3.28 -7.69 -2.50
N GLN A 10 -2.11 -8.05 -3.03
CA GLN A 10 -1.63 -9.43 -3.01
C GLN A 10 -1.44 -9.94 -1.58
N TYR A 11 -0.89 -9.11 -0.69
CA TYR A 11 -0.76 -9.44 0.73
C TYR A 11 -2.13 -9.62 1.41
N ALA A 12 -3.07 -8.70 1.19
CA ALA A 12 -4.42 -8.83 1.75
C ALA A 12 -5.14 -10.08 1.24
N ALA A 13 -5.02 -10.39 -0.06
CA ALA A 13 -5.58 -11.60 -0.65
C ALA A 13 -4.94 -12.88 -0.07
N ALA A 14 -3.61 -12.88 0.17
CA ALA A 14 -2.92 -13.99 0.82
C ALA A 14 -3.36 -14.20 2.28
N LEU A 15 -3.82 -13.14 2.95
CA LEU A 15 -4.43 -13.21 4.29
C LEU A 15 -5.92 -13.65 4.24
N GLY A 16 -6.50 -13.85 3.06
CA GLY A 16 -7.90 -14.21 2.87
C GLY A 16 -8.88 -13.03 2.99
N ALA A 17 -8.37 -11.79 3.06
CA ALA A 17 -9.20 -10.60 3.05
C ALA A 17 -9.81 -10.35 1.66
N ASN A 18 -11.04 -9.83 1.63
CA ASN A 18 -11.73 -9.48 0.38
C ASN A 18 -11.80 -7.96 0.15
N ALA A 19 -11.42 -7.16 1.13
CA ALA A 19 -11.33 -5.71 1.03
C ALA A 19 -10.18 -5.14 1.86
N ILE A 20 -9.74 -3.94 1.50
CA ILE A 20 -8.79 -3.14 2.29
C ILE A 20 -9.47 -1.79 2.56
N ILE A 21 -9.59 -1.43 3.83
CA ILE A 21 -10.23 -0.18 4.26
C ILE A 21 -9.20 0.76 4.91
N GLY A 22 -9.51 2.06 4.91
CA GLY A 22 -8.61 3.08 5.46
C GLY A 22 -7.28 3.13 4.71
N VAL A 23 -7.34 3.07 3.37
CA VAL A 23 -6.14 3.10 2.53
C VAL A 23 -5.52 4.50 2.58
N ASP A 24 -4.24 4.56 2.89
CA ASP A 24 -3.43 5.78 2.83
C ASP A 24 -2.22 5.58 1.93
N LEU A 25 -1.80 6.65 1.26
CA LEU A 25 -0.69 6.66 0.31
C LEU A 25 0.27 7.79 0.64
N ASP A 26 1.40 7.42 1.24
CA ASP A 26 2.47 8.34 1.59
C ASP A 26 3.49 8.44 0.47
N TYR A 27 3.89 9.66 0.16
CA TYR A 27 4.93 9.97 -0.81
C TYR A 27 6.06 10.66 -0.09
N GLU A 28 7.18 9.97 0.05
CA GLU A 28 8.37 10.52 0.69
C GLU A 28 9.50 10.63 -0.33
N THR A 29 10.16 11.78 -0.36
CA THR A 29 11.40 11.93 -1.12
C THR A 29 12.57 11.43 -0.28
N VAL A 30 13.23 10.38 -0.76
CA VAL A 30 14.37 9.75 -0.10
C VAL A 30 15.66 9.92 -0.92
N GLY A 31 16.79 10.01 -0.23
CA GLY A 31 18.13 10.16 -0.83
C GLY A 31 18.67 11.60 -0.82
N SER A 32 19.99 11.74 -0.65
CA SER A 32 20.69 13.04 -0.71
C SER A 32 20.41 13.72 -2.04
N GLY A 33 19.52 14.73 -2.02
CA GLY A 33 19.12 15.50 -3.20
C GLY A 33 17.69 15.25 -3.69
N GLY A 34 16.87 14.44 -3.01
CA GLY A 34 15.45 14.27 -3.34
C GLY A 34 15.17 13.58 -4.68
N SER A 35 16.13 12.78 -5.17
CA SER A 35 16.06 12.15 -6.49
C SER A 35 15.20 10.90 -6.54
N MET A 36 14.89 10.27 -5.40
CA MET A 36 14.03 9.09 -5.34
C MET A 36 12.74 9.40 -4.61
N LEU A 37 11.63 8.98 -5.22
CA LEU A 37 10.30 9.08 -4.64
C LEU A 37 9.90 7.70 -4.13
N MET A 38 9.86 7.53 -2.81
CA MET A 38 9.27 6.36 -2.17
C MET A 38 7.76 6.55 -2.08
N VAL A 39 7.03 5.48 -2.41
CA VAL A 39 5.57 5.45 -2.25
C VAL A 39 5.23 4.31 -1.33
N ALA A 40 4.66 4.62 -0.16
CA ALA A 40 4.16 3.64 0.77
C ALA A 40 2.63 3.57 0.69
N ALA A 41 2.07 2.36 0.67
CA ALA A 41 0.64 2.12 0.72
C ALA A 41 0.32 1.39 2.02
N THR A 42 -0.58 1.95 2.82
CA THR A 42 -1.03 1.35 4.09
C THR A 42 -2.55 1.21 4.10
N GLY A 43 -3.06 0.28 4.90
CA GLY A 43 -4.49 0.03 5.03
C GLY A 43 -4.77 -1.18 5.91
N THR A 44 -6.05 -1.41 6.22
CA THR A 44 -6.51 -2.54 7.04
C THR A 44 -7.20 -3.58 6.16
N ALA A 45 -6.65 -4.79 6.11
CA ALA A 45 -7.26 -5.91 5.41
C ALA A 45 -8.45 -6.47 6.22
N VAL A 46 -9.62 -6.57 5.58
CA VAL A 46 -10.86 -7.01 6.23
C VAL A 46 -11.60 -8.04 5.35
N ILE A 47 -12.43 -8.84 6.00
CA ILE A 47 -13.41 -9.70 5.34
C ILE A 47 -14.78 -9.11 5.64
N ILE A 48 -15.51 -8.75 4.59
CA ILE A 48 -16.91 -8.32 4.66
C ILE A 48 -17.80 -9.42 4.08
N GLU A 49 -18.93 -9.69 4.74
CA GLU A 49 -20.00 -10.63 4.32
C GLU A 49 -21.27 -9.87 3.95
#